data_AF-A0A6J4U866-F1
#
_entry.id   AF-A0A6J4U866-F1
#
_cell.length_a   1.000
_cell.length_b   1.000
_cell.length_c   1.000
_cell.angle_alpha   90.00
_cell.angle_beta   90.00
_cell.angle_gamma   90.00
#
_symmetry.space_group_name_H-M   'P 1'
#
loop_
_entity.id
_entity.type
_entity.pdbx_description
1 polymer ?
#
loop_
_entity_poly.entity_id
_entity_poly.type
_entity_poly.pdbx_seq_one_letter_code
_entity_poly.pdbx_strand_id
1 'polypeptide(L)'
;MDNSPRLPYVSIAIAGLLSLAAVIAFYAREGQRDAIFALSEIEIGFVAIAFSLGIYAVEGLFSVYLEGRRLRPGRVRPRLTGPLSVAIIVFSIALFALALGLGFGLVTDWTRKGLGIVAGIGCLVLSVLLVFYKEAFVGSEAKFDDREDGVPW
;
A
#
# COMPACT_ATOMS: atom_id res chain seq x y z
N MET A 1 -16.43 -13.23 7.49
CA MET A 1 -16.31 -12.30 6.35
C MET A 1 -15.96 -13.13 5.12
N ASP A 2 -16.48 -12.79 3.94
CA ASP A 2 -16.14 -13.55 2.73
C ASP A 2 -14.89 -12.96 2.07
N ASN A 3 -13.91 -13.81 1.78
CA ASN A 3 -12.76 -13.44 0.96
C ASN A 3 -13.19 -13.43 -0.51
N SER A 4 -13.76 -12.30 -0.95
CA SER A 4 -14.27 -12.20 -2.31
C SER A 4 -13.15 -11.81 -3.29
N PRO A 5 -12.94 -12.54 -4.39
CA PRO A 5 -11.93 -12.17 -5.39
C PRO A 5 -12.35 -10.97 -6.24
N ARG A 6 -13.59 -10.45 -6.06
CA ARG A 6 -14.13 -9.33 -6.82
C ARG A 6 -13.32 -8.06 -6.64
N LEU A 7 -12.94 -7.72 -5.40
CA LEU A 7 -12.17 -6.53 -5.10
C LEU A 7 -10.75 -6.57 -5.72
N PRO A 8 -10.00 -7.69 -5.60
CA PRO A 8 -8.77 -7.87 -6.36
C PRO A 8 -8.96 -7.70 -7.88
N TYR A 9 -9.96 -8.33 -8.49
CA TYR A 9 -10.19 -8.20 -9.94
C TYR A 9 -10.51 -6.77 -10.37
N VAL A 10 -11.37 -6.06 -9.63
CA VAL A 10 -11.66 -4.64 -9.90
C VAL A 10 -10.39 -3.80 -9.77
N SER A 11 -9.55 -4.10 -8.78
CA SER A 11 -8.29 -3.40 -8.57
C SER A 11 -7.30 -3.60 -9.72
N ILE A 12 -7.18 -4.82 -10.28
CA ILE A 12 -6.39 -5.08 -11.50
C ILE A 12 -6.94 -4.29 -12.68
N ALA A 13 -8.26 -4.27 -12.86
CA ALA A 13 -8.88 -3.57 -13.98
C ALA A 13 -8.58 -2.06 -13.92
N ILE A 14 -8.74 -1.44 -12.75
CA ILE A 14 -8.42 -0.02 -12.54
C ILE A 14 -6.92 0.23 -12.70
N ALA A 15 -6.06 -0.63 -12.15
CA ALA A 15 -4.61 -0.53 -12.32
C ALA A 15 -4.20 -0.57 -13.80
N GLY A 16 -4.79 -1.47 -14.58
CA GLY A 16 -4.58 -1.57 -16.02
C GLY A 16 -5.02 -0.31 -16.76
N LEU A 17 -6.19 0.24 -16.43
CA LEU A 17 -6.70 1.48 -17.04
C LEU A 17 -5.80 2.68 -16.74
N LEU A 18 -5.37 2.84 -15.48
CA LEU A 18 -4.46 3.92 -15.07
C LEU A 18 -3.08 3.78 -15.71
N SER A 19 -2.56 2.55 -15.82
CA SER A 19 -1.29 2.29 -16.50
C SER A 19 -1.37 2.64 -17.98
N LEU A 20 -2.47 2.23 -18.65
CA LEU A 20 -2.71 2.54 -20.05
C LEU A 20 -2.86 4.05 -20.27
N ALA A 21 -3.59 4.75 -19.39
CA ALA A 21 -3.73 6.20 -19.44
C ALA A 21 -2.38 6.91 -19.28
N ALA A 22 -1.51 6.46 -18.37
CA ALA A 22 -0.17 7.00 -18.20
C ALA A 22 0.69 6.78 -19.46
N VAL A 23 0.62 5.60 -20.07
CA VAL A 23 1.33 5.30 -21.33
C VAL A 23 0.85 6.16 -22.48
N ILE A 24 -0.47 6.30 -22.67
CA ILE A 24 -1.04 7.14 -23.73
C ILE A 24 -0.64 8.60 -23.52
N ALA A 25 -0.71 9.11 -22.29
CA ALA A 25 -0.30 10.47 -21.96
C ALA A 25 1.19 10.71 -22.24
N PHE A 26 2.04 9.74 -21.94
CA PHE A 26 3.46 9.78 -22.22
C PHE A 26 3.75 9.86 -23.74
N TYR A 27 3.13 9.02 -24.55
CA TYR A 27 3.32 9.03 -26.01
C TYR A 27 2.66 10.23 -26.71
N ALA A 28 1.53 10.73 -26.20
CA ALA A 28 0.89 11.93 -26.74
C ALA A 28 1.75 13.21 -26.62
N ARG A 29 2.83 13.16 -25.82
CA ARG A 29 3.78 14.26 -25.61
C ARG A 29 4.98 14.24 -26.56
N GLU A 30 4.99 13.38 -27.58
CA GLU A 30 6.10 13.19 -28.54
C GLU A 30 6.55 14.45 -29.31
N GLY A 31 5.86 15.59 -29.19
CA GLY A 31 6.29 16.89 -29.71
C GLY A 31 7.28 17.67 -28.83
N GLN A 32 7.54 17.25 -27.60
CA GLN A 32 8.32 18.00 -26.60
C GLN A 32 9.66 17.29 -26.30
N ARG A 33 10.50 17.18 -27.34
CA ARG A 33 11.73 16.35 -27.37
C ARG A 33 12.88 16.77 -26.45
N ASP A 34 12.79 17.91 -25.76
CA ASP A 34 13.91 18.42 -24.96
C ASP A 34 13.84 18.05 -23.47
N ALA A 35 12.74 17.44 -23.01
CA ALA A 35 12.62 16.96 -21.62
C ALA A 35 12.94 15.47 -21.54
N ILE A 36 14.21 15.15 -21.24
CA ILE A 36 14.74 13.85 -20.80
C ILE A 36 13.65 13.02 -20.11
N PHE A 37 13.16 11.93 -20.73
CA PHE A 37 12.33 10.82 -20.20
C PHE A 37 11.72 11.01 -18.78
N ALA A 38 11.04 12.12 -18.53
CA ALA A 38 10.56 12.48 -17.21
C ALA A 38 9.04 12.44 -17.26
N LEU A 39 8.45 11.51 -16.50
CA LEU A 39 7.00 11.47 -16.33
C LEU A 39 6.53 12.80 -15.72
N SER A 40 5.37 13.29 -16.17
CA SER A 40 4.69 14.38 -15.48
C SER A 40 4.23 13.97 -14.10
N GLU A 41 3.95 14.94 -13.22
CA GLU A 41 3.39 14.69 -11.90
C GLU A 41 2.10 13.86 -11.95
N ILE A 42 1.26 14.10 -12.97
CA ILE A 42 0.02 13.35 -13.19
C ILE A 42 0.33 11.91 -13.63
N GLU A 43 1.26 11.72 -14.56
CA GLU A 43 1.70 10.37 -14.99
C GLU A 43 2.33 9.59 -13.82
N ILE A 44 3.14 10.24 -12.98
CA ILE A 44 3.70 9.64 -11.77
C ILE A 44 2.57 9.23 -10.82
N GLY A 45 1.55 10.08 -10.63
CA GLY A 45 0.38 9.77 -9.81
C GLY A 45 -0.39 8.56 -10.34
N PHE A 46 -0.63 8.48 -11.65
CA PHE A 46 -1.29 7.34 -12.28
C PHE A 46 -0.49 6.05 -12.12
N VAL A 47 0.82 6.09 -12.37
CA VAL A 47 1.69 4.91 -12.20
C VAL A 47 1.76 4.48 -10.74
N ALA A 48 1.87 5.41 -9.80
CA ALA A 48 1.91 5.10 -8.38
C ALA A 48 0.62 4.41 -7.91
N ILE A 49 -0.55 4.96 -8.27
CA ILE A 49 -1.85 4.37 -7.91
C ILE A 49 -2.04 3.01 -8.60
N ALA A 50 -1.69 2.91 -9.89
CA ALA A 50 -1.76 1.65 -10.62
C ALA A 50 -0.90 0.56 -9.96
N PHE A 51 0.31 0.91 -9.54
CA PHE A 51 1.21 -0.01 -8.87
C PHE A 51 0.68 -0.46 -7.51
N SER A 52 0.16 0.48 -6.69
CA SER A 52 -0.48 0.15 -5.41
C SER A 52 -1.68 -0.78 -5.57
N LEU A 53 -2.56 -0.50 -6.54
CA LEU A 53 -3.72 -1.35 -6.83
C LEU A 53 -3.31 -2.71 -7.38
N GLY A 54 -2.24 -2.77 -8.18
CA GLY A 54 -1.66 -4.01 -8.68
C GLY A 54 -1.14 -4.89 -7.54
N ILE A 55 -0.34 -4.34 -6.62
CA ILE A 55 0.14 -5.07 -5.44
C ILE A 55 -1.04 -5.56 -4.60
N TYR A 56 -1.98 -4.68 -4.26
CA TYR A 56 -3.16 -5.03 -3.48
C TYR A 56 -3.95 -6.19 -4.13
N ALA A 57 -4.12 -6.15 -5.45
CA ALA A 57 -4.82 -7.20 -6.15
C ALA A 57 -4.06 -8.53 -6.15
N VAL A 58 -2.74 -8.50 -6.34
CA VAL A 58 -1.91 -9.70 -6.28
C VAL A 58 -2.00 -10.31 -4.89
N GLU A 59 -1.79 -9.52 -3.83
CA GLU A 59 -1.91 -9.99 -2.44
C GLU A 59 -3.31 -10.54 -2.14
N GLY A 60 -4.36 -9.85 -2.59
CA GLY A 60 -5.75 -10.29 -2.39
C GLY A 60 -6.08 -11.58 -3.14
N LEU A 61 -5.57 -11.77 -4.36
CA LEU A 61 -5.73 -13.04 -5.09
C LEU A 61 -4.96 -14.18 -4.43
N PHE A 62 -3.75 -13.93 -3.95
CA PHE A 62 -2.98 -14.91 -3.17
C PHE A 62 -3.70 -15.29 -1.87
N SER A 63 -4.26 -14.32 -1.14
CA SER A 63 -5.07 -14.60 0.05
C SER A 63 -6.31 -15.45 -0.29
N VAL A 64 -7.05 -15.16 -1.36
CA VAL A 64 -8.19 -16.01 -1.78
C VAL A 64 -7.75 -17.42 -2.17
N TYR A 65 -6.60 -17.54 -2.84
CA TYR A 65 -6.05 -18.83 -3.27
C TYR A 65 -5.60 -19.69 -2.07
N LEU A 66 -4.96 -19.09 -1.07
CA LEU A 66 -4.41 -19.79 0.10
C LEU A 66 -5.44 -20.03 1.22
N GLU A 67 -6.33 -19.06 1.48
CA GLU A 67 -7.24 -19.07 2.65
C GLU A 67 -8.67 -19.48 2.27
N GLY A 68 -8.99 -19.57 0.97
CA GLY A 68 -10.33 -19.85 0.48
C GLY A 68 -11.31 -18.69 0.70
N ARG A 69 -12.60 -18.90 0.37
CA ARG A 69 -13.61 -17.82 0.32
C ARG A 69 -14.18 -17.41 1.68
N ARG A 70 -13.89 -18.11 2.78
CA ARG A 70 -14.43 -17.79 4.10
C ARG A 70 -13.31 -17.40 5.05
N LEU A 71 -13.20 -16.10 5.32
CA LEU A 71 -12.34 -15.58 6.37
C LEU A 71 -13.01 -15.85 7.71
N ARG A 72 -12.36 -16.67 8.54
CA ARG A 72 -12.64 -16.78 9.97
C ARG A 72 -11.63 -15.91 10.71
N PRO A 73 -11.92 -14.60 10.92
CA PRO A 73 -11.01 -13.76 11.68
C PRO A 73 -10.94 -14.27 13.11
N GLY A 74 -9.77 -14.77 13.51
CA GLY A 74 -9.48 -15.04 14.90
C GLY A 74 -9.66 -13.75 15.70
N ARG A 75 -10.48 -13.78 16.76
CA ARG A 75 -10.58 -12.64 17.69
C ARG A 75 -9.34 -12.63 18.59
N VAL A 76 -8.23 -12.14 18.08
CA VAL A 76 -7.04 -11.87 18.90
C VAL A 76 -7.25 -10.54 19.62
N ARG A 77 -7.14 -10.54 20.96
CA ARG A 77 -7.13 -9.28 21.71
C ARG A 77 -5.90 -8.47 21.30
N PRO A 78 -6.03 -7.14 21.12
CA PRO A 78 -4.89 -6.31 20.72
C PRO A 78 -3.73 -6.48 21.70
N ARG A 79 -2.54 -6.76 21.17
CA ARG A 79 -1.30 -6.95 21.92
C ARG A 79 -0.48 -5.67 21.87
N LEU A 80 -1.03 -4.60 22.47
CA LEU A 80 -0.30 -3.36 22.69
C LEU A 80 0.71 -3.56 23.82
N THR A 81 1.86 -4.14 23.49
CA THR A 81 3.00 -4.16 24.40
C THR A 81 3.58 -2.75 24.51
N GLY A 82 4.22 -2.44 25.64
CA GLY A 82 4.94 -1.17 25.85
C GLY A 82 5.86 -0.78 24.68
N PRO A 83 6.80 -1.65 24.24
CA PRO A 83 7.72 -1.31 23.15
C PRO A 83 7.02 -1.11 21.80
N LEU A 84 5.99 -1.90 21.49
CA LEU A 84 5.26 -1.79 20.23
C LEU A 84 4.45 -0.49 20.15
N SER A 85 3.85 -0.08 21.27
CA SER A 85 3.13 1.19 21.37
C SER A 85 4.06 2.38 21.18
N VAL A 86 5.25 2.33 21.78
CA VAL A 86 6.30 3.35 21.57
C VAL A 86 6.74 3.39 20.11
N ALA A 87 6.95 2.23 19.48
CA ALA A 87 7.33 2.17 18.07
C ALA A 87 6.27 2.81 17.16
N ILE A 88 4.98 2.52 17.38
CA ILE A 88 3.88 3.15 16.62
C ILE A 88 3.91 4.68 16.76
N ILE A 89 4.09 5.20 17.98
CA ILE A 89 4.15 6.65 18.23
C ILE A 89 5.35 7.28 17.52
N VAL A 90 6.55 6.71 17.68
CA VAL A 90 7.79 7.22 17.08
C VAL A 90 7.68 7.26 15.56
N PHE A 91 7.22 6.17 14.94
CA PHE A 91 7.08 6.11 13.49
C PHE A 91 5.95 7.02 12.97
N SER A 92 4.88 7.22 13.75
CA SER A 92 3.83 8.20 13.41
C SER A 92 4.35 9.64 13.44
N ILE A 93 5.17 10.00 14.44
CA ILE A 93 5.81 11.32 14.52
C ILE A 93 6.79 11.50 13.36
N ALA A 94 7.60 10.49 13.05
CA ALA A 94 8.52 10.52 11.92
C ALA A 94 7.77 10.71 10.60
N LEU A 95 6.66 9.99 10.39
CA LEU A 95 5.83 10.12 9.21
C LEU A 95 5.23 11.52 9.09
N PHE A 96 4.75 12.08 10.20
CA PHE A 96 4.22 13.44 10.24
C PHE A 96 5.30 14.48 9.90
N ALA A 97 6.50 14.34 10.46
CA ALA A 97 7.63 15.22 10.14
C ALA A 97 8.04 15.13 8.66
N LEU A 98 8.03 13.94 8.07
CA LEU A 98 8.30 13.74 6.63
C LEU A 98 7.22 14.37 5.76
N ALA A 99 5.94 14.27 6.14
CA ALA A 99 4.83 14.91 5.43
C ALA A 99 4.95 16.44 5.48
N LEU A 100 5.30 17.02 6.64
CA LEU A 100 5.60 18.46 6.76
C LEU A 100 6.81 18.85 5.90
N GLY A 101 7.87 18.04 5.92
CA GLY A 101 9.07 18.25 5.11
C GLY A 101 8.79 18.24 3.61
N LEU A 102 7.93 17.32 3.14
CA LEU A 102 7.46 17.29 1.76
C LEU A 102 6.64 18.53 1.41
N GLY A 103 5.69 18.92 2.27
CA GLY A 103 4.89 20.13 2.08
C GLY A 103 5.76 21.39 1.99
N PHE A 104 6.73 21.53 2.88
CA PHE A 104 7.70 22.62 2.86
C PHE A 104 8.61 22.57 1.62
N GLY A 105 9.09 21.38 1.25
CA GLY A 105 9.92 21.18 0.07
C GLY A 105 9.20 21.55 -1.23
N LEU A 106 7.89 21.30 -1.32
CA LEU A 106 7.06 21.74 -2.44
C LEU A 106 6.93 23.27 -2.49
N VAL A 107 6.74 23.94 -1.35
CA VAL A 107 6.62 25.41 -1.30
C VAL A 107 7.95 26.11 -1.60
N THR A 108 9.08 25.44 -1.33
CA THR A 108 10.42 26.00 -1.49
C THR A 108 11.18 25.51 -2.73
N ASP A 109 10.46 24.92 -3.70
CA ASP A 109 11.01 24.41 -4.97
C ASP A 109 12.21 23.47 -4.80
N TRP A 110 12.10 22.51 -3.88
CA TRP A 110 13.10 21.45 -3.75
C TRP A 110 13.27 20.69 -5.06
N THR A 111 14.50 20.26 -5.33
CA THR A 111 14.77 19.43 -6.50
C THR A 111 13.89 18.17 -6.49
N ARG A 112 13.42 17.76 -7.67
CA ARG A 112 12.60 16.53 -7.83
C ARG A 112 13.27 15.30 -7.21
N LYS A 113 14.61 15.23 -7.26
CA LYS A 113 15.39 14.17 -6.59
C LYS A 113 15.24 14.23 -5.07
N GLY A 114 15.34 15.42 -4.47
CA GLY A 114 15.15 15.61 -3.03
C GLY A 114 13.75 15.22 -2.57
N LEU A 115 12.72 15.70 -3.27
CA LEU A 115 11.33 15.34 -3.00
C LEU A 115 11.10 13.82 -3.14
N GLY A 116 11.65 13.21 -4.19
CA GLY A 116 11.57 11.77 -4.41
C GLY A 116 12.24 10.95 -3.30
N ILE A 117 13.40 11.37 -2.81
CA ILE A 117 14.08 10.71 -1.68
C ILE A 117 13.24 10.81 -0.41
N VAL A 118 12.72 11.99 -0.06
CA VAL A 118 11.91 12.18 1.15
C VAL A 118 10.60 11.39 1.07
N ALA A 119 9.94 11.40 -0.09
CA ALA A 119 8.76 10.57 -0.34
C ALA A 119 9.07 9.08 -0.21
N GLY A 120 10.20 8.62 -0.77
CA GLY A 120 10.64 7.22 -0.65
C GLY A 120 10.89 6.81 0.80
N ILE A 121 11.56 7.65 1.59
CA ILE A 121 11.74 7.43 3.04
C ILE A 121 10.39 7.41 3.75
N GLY A 122 9.47 8.31 3.40
CA GLY A 122 8.10 8.33 3.91
C GLY A 122 7.36 7.01 3.69
N CYS A 123 7.46 6.45 2.48
CA CYS A 123 6.89 5.14 2.16
C CYS A 123 7.50 4.01 2.99
N LEU A 124 8.81 4.02 3.25
CA LEU A 124 9.46 3.02 4.11
C LEU A 124 8.97 3.13 5.57
N VAL A 125 8.90 4.35 6.10
CA VAL A 125 8.39 4.62 7.46
C VAL A 125 6.94 4.17 7.58
N LEU A 126 6.11 4.47 6.57
CA LEU A 126 4.72 4.03 6.53
C LEU A 126 4.60 2.50 6.52
N SER A 127 5.39 1.82 5.68
CA SER A 127 5.39 0.35 5.62
C SER A 127 5.74 -0.28 6.97
N VAL A 128 6.76 0.24 7.66
CA VAL A 128 7.13 -0.24 8.99
C VAL A 128 6.02 0.02 10.01
N LEU A 129 5.39 1.20 9.95
CA LEU A 129 4.25 1.54 10.82
C LEU A 129 3.07 0.58 10.61
N LEU A 130 2.77 0.21 9.36
CA LEU A 130 1.73 -0.77 9.03
C LEU A 130 2.05 -2.17 9.57
N VAL A 131 3.32 -2.58 9.57
CA VAL A 131 3.75 -3.85 10.20
C VAL A 131 3.51 -3.81 11.71
N PHE A 132 3.90 -2.73 12.40
CA PHE A 132 3.63 -2.60 13.83
C PHE A 132 2.14 -2.55 14.13
N TYR A 133 1.35 -1.88 13.30
CA TYR A 133 -0.10 -1.85 13.44
C TYR A 133 -0.71 -3.24 13.25
N LYS A 134 -0.26 -4.00 12.24
CA LYS A 134 -0.67 -5.40 12.02
C LYS A 134 -0.38 -6.24 13.27
N GLU A 135 0.83 -6.16 13.80
CA GLU A 135 1.17 -6.94 15.00
C GLU A 135 0.42 -6.50 16.26
N ALA A 136 0.15 -5.20 16.41
CA ALA A 136 -0.58 -4.65 17.54
C ALA A 136 -2.04 -5.11 17.56
N PHE A 137 -2.71 -5.04 16.41
CA PHE A 137 -4.17 -5.07 16.32
C PHE A 137 -4.74 -6.28 15.58
N VAL A 138 -3.98 -6.89 14.67
CA VAL A 138 -4.44 -8.03 13.85
C VAL A 138 -3.89 -9.36 14.38
N GLY A 139 -2.69 -9.35 14.95
CA GLY A 139 -2.03 -10.55 15.49
C GLY A 139 -1.50 -11.51 14.42
N SER A 140 -0.85 -12.58 14.87
CA SER A 140 -0.06 -13.50 14.03
C SER A 140 -0.83 -14.62 13.35
N GLU A 141 -2.14 -14.78 13.61
CA GLU A 141 -2.86 -16.00 13.23
C GLU A 141 -4.19 -15.69 12.54
N ALA A 142 -4.28 -16.03 11.25
CA ALA A 142 -5.51 -16.58 10.72
C ALA A 142 -5.72 -17.94 11.40
N LYS A 143 -6.31 -17.95 12.60
CA LYS A 143 -6.78 -19.20 13.18
C LYS A 143 -7.91 -19.72 12.30
N PHE A 144 -7.65 -20.80 11.58
CA PHE A 144 -8.71 -21.68 11.11
C PHE A 144 -9.43 -22.15 12.38
N ASP A 145 -10.59 -21.57 12.65
CA ASP A 145 -11.47 -22.08 13.69
C ASP A 145 -11.73 -23.55 13.35
N ASP A 146 -11.51 -24.46 14.30
CA ASP A 146 -11.73 -25.88 14.08
C ASP A 146 -13.17 -26.10 13.57
N ARG A 147 -13.33 -27.12 12.73
CA ARG A 147 -14.64 -27.50 12.18
C ARG A 147 -15.56 -27.92 13.35
N GLU A 148 -16.54 -27.08 13.70
CA GLU A 148 -17.56 -27.42 14.74
C GLU A 148 -18.52 -28.54 14.31
N ASP A 149 -18.39 -29.12 13.11
CA ASP A 149 -19.30 -30.13 12.58
C ASP A 149 -18.95 -31.57 13.00
N GLY A 150 -18.03 -31.74 13.95
CA GLY A 150 -17.77 -33.03 14.60
C GLY A 150 -17.15 -34.08 13.68
N VAL A 151 -16.54 -33.68 12.57
CA VAL A 151 -15.91 -34.59 11.62
C VAL A 151 -14.43 -34.79 11.97
N PRO A 152 -13.95 -36.03 12.20
CA PRO A 152 -12.68 -36.29 12.86
C PRO A 152 -11.44 -36.27 11.94
N TRP A 153 -11.39 -35.36 10.96
CA TRP A 153 -10.21 -35.15 10.12
C TRP A 153 -9.99 -33.68 9.79
#